data_AF-X0BGY2-F1
#
_entry.id   AF-X0BGY2-F1
#
_cell.length_a   1.000
_cell.length_b   1.000
_cell.length_c   1.000
_cell.angle_alpha   90.00
_cell.angle_beta   90.00
_cell.angle_gamma   90.00
#
_symmetry.space_group_name_H-M   'P 1'
#
loop_
_entity.id
_entity.type
_entity.pdbx_description
1 polymer ?
#
loop_
_entity_poly.entity_id
_entity_poly.type
_entity_poly.pdbx_seq_one_letter_code
_entity_poly.pdbx_strand_id
1 'polypeptide(L)'
;MAISAAYSIGKSVWDTWNSSNLARERQRWREAEQREREEREAREAAEERERRERERREAVERLMHDLANPVISEEDISEARRAIGYEPGARNIVFAGNLNAGKSSMINAIRNRTSQDDDYAPTGASEVTLERHRYPDPIHAGFVWYDTRGSGTESVTAFNHYYSQQLYAYDLVVLVHDSTLTQVSLMGPKKIKPLTTVLTNLAGSLIFGSCRSAI
;
A
#
# COMPACT_ATOMS: atom_id res chain seq x y z
N MET A 1 -88.71 -16.83 0.83
CA MET A 1 -87.53 -17.32 0.07
C MET A 1 -86.40 -16.29 -0.04
N ALA A 2 -86.64 -14.97 -0.05
CA ALA A 2 -85.58 -13.96 -0.21
C ALA A 2 -84.55 -13.86 0.96
N ILE A 3 -84.97 -14.10 2.20
CA ILE A 3 -84.11 -13.95 3.40
C ILE A 3 -83.00 -15.03 3.45
N SER A 4 -83.29 -16.25 2.99
CA SER A 4 -82.33 -17.36 2.94
C SER A 4 -81.22 -17.12 1.90
N ALA A 5 -81.59 -16.55 0.74
CA ALA A 5 -80.63 -16.22 -0.31
C ALA A 5 -79.64 -15.11 0.12
N ALA A 6 -80.13 -14.08 0.82
CA ALA A 6 -79.29 -13.00 1.34
C ALA A 6 -78.29 -13.51 2.41
N TYR A 7 -78.73 -14.41 3.30
CA TYR A 7 -77.87 -15.03 4.30
C TYR A 7 -76.80 -15.94 3.65
N SER A 8 -77.18 -16.71 2.63
CA SER A 8 -76.25 -17.58 1.90
C SER A 8 -75.15 -16.80 1.17
N ILE A 9 -75.48 -15.66 0.57
CA ILE A 9 -74.52 -14.79 -0.12
C ILE A 9 -73.60 -14.09 0.90
N GLY A 10 -74.17 -13.59 2.02
CA GLY A 10 -73.39 -12.98 3.09
C GLY A 10 -72.38 -13.95 3.72
N LYS A 11 -72.81 -15.19 3.96
CA LYS A 11 -71.95 -16.25 4.51
C LYS A 11 -70.84 -16.64 3.54
N SER A 12 -71.15 -16.85 2.25
CA SER A 12 -70.12 -17.20 1.26
C SER A 12 -69.08 -16.10 1.08
N VAL A 13 -69.50 -14.83 1.12
CA VAL A 13 -68.59 -13.67 1.04
C VAL A 13 -67.70 -13.58 2.28
N TRP A 14 -68.27 -13.79 3.48
CA TRP A 14 -67.51 -13.81 4.74
C TRP A 14 -66.50 -14.95 4.80
N ASP A 15 -66.89 -16.17 4.40
CA ASP A 15 -66.02 -17.35 4.36
C ASP A 15 -64.86 -17.16 3.38
N THR A 16 -65.13 -16.55 2.22
CA THR A 16 -64.11 -16.27 1.19
C THR A 16 -63.15 -15.18 1.65
N TRP A 17 -63.64 -14.11 2.28
CA TRP A 17 -62.83 -13.04 2.85
C TRP A 17 -61.94 -13.58 3.99
N ASN A 18 -62.49 -14.41 4.88
CA ASN A 18 -61.75 -15.01 5.99
C ASN A 18 -60.66 -15.99 5.49
N SER A 19 -60.99 -16.83 4.51
CA SER A 19 -60.04 -17.77 3.87
C SER A 19 -58.91 -17.04 3.14
N SER A 20 -59.25 -15.93 2.45
CA SER A 20 -58.27 -15.09 1.75
C SER A 20 -57.34 -14.36 2.71
N ASN A 21 -57.85 -13.87 3.84
CA ASN A 21 -57.03 -13.24 4.87
C ASN A 21 -56.09 -14.22 5.55
N LEU A 22 -56.58 -15.41 5.91
CA LEU A 22 -55.75 -16.49 6.46
C LEU A 22 -54.64 -16.92 5.48
N ALA A 23 -54.94 -16.96 4.17
CA ALA A 23 -53.94 -17.26 3.16
C ALA A 23 -52.87 -16.15 3.07
N ARG A 24 -53.27 -14.88 3.08
CA ARG A 24 -52.35 -13.72 3.08
C ARG A 24 -51.49 -13.68 4.34
N GLU A 25 -52.06 -13.98 5.50
CA GLU A 25 -51.30 -14.05 6.76
C GLU A 25 -50.25 -15.16 6.70
N ARG A 26 -50.63 -16.38 6.30
CA ARG A 26 -49.66 -17.48 6.12
C ARG A 26 -48.55 -17.12 5.13
N GLN A 27 -48.88 -16.39 4.06
CA GLN A 27 -47.90 -15.95 3.07
C GLN A 27 -46.92 -14.93 3.66
N ARG A 28 -47.41 -13.95 4.42
CA ARG A 28 -46.58 -12.98 5.16
C ARG A 28 -45.67 -13.65 6.19
N TRP A 29 -46.18 -14.65 6.91
CA TRP A 29 -45.39 -15.43 7.87
C TRP A 29 -44.26 -16.19 7.17
N ARG A 30 -44.52 -16.82 6.02
CA ARG A 30 -43.48 -17.52 5.23
C ARG A 30 -42.45 -16.57 4.64
N GLU A 31 -42.89 -15.43 4.11
CA GLU A 31 -41.99 -14.40 3.56
C GLU A 31 -41.13 -13.77 4.65
N ALA A 32 -41.70 -13.53 5.85
CA ALA A 32 -40.94 -13.06 7.00
C ALA A 32 -39.92 -14.09 7.47
N GLU A 33 -40.30 -15.37 7.55
CA GLU A 33 -39.37 -16.44 7.94
C GLU A 33 -38.25 -16.65 6.91
N GLN A 34 -38.54 -16.52 5.61
CA GLN A 34 -37.52 -16.56 4.56
C GLN A 34 -36.57 -15.38 4.65
N ARG A 35 -37.08 -14.16 4.83
CA ARG A 35 -36.24 -12.96 5.01
C ARG A 35 -35.36 -13.08 6.24
N GLU A 36 -35.87 -13.60 7.35
CA GLU A 36 -35.06 -13.82 8.55
C GLU A 36 -33.96 -14.86 8.33
N ARG A 37 -34.23 -15.92 7.55
CA ARG A 37 -33.20 -16.91 7.17
C ARG A 37 -32.16 -16.31 6.25
N GLU A 38 -32.57 -15.62 5.21
CA GLU A 38 -31.68 -14.93 4.27
C GLU A 38 -30.82 -13.87 4.98
N GLU A 39 -31.41 -13.11 5.91
CA GLU A 39 -30.66 -12.13 6.72
C GLU A 39 -29.66 -12.80 7.67
N ARG A 40 -30.03 -13.94 8.30
CA ARG A 40 -29.10 -14.71 9.14
C ARG A 40 -27.95 -15.28 8.31
N GLU A 41 -28.25 -15.92 7.18
CA GLU A 41 -27.25 -16.45 6.26
C GLU A 41 -26.33 -15.34 5.71
N ALA A 42 -26.90 -14.18 5.37
CA ALA A 42 -26.13 -13.03 4.93
C ALA A 42 -25.23 -12.45 6.03
N ARG A 43 -25.72 -12.38 7.28
CA ARG A 43 -24.92 -11.95 8.44
C ARG A 43 -23.80 -12.94 8.74
N GLU A 44 -24.09 -14.23 8.78
CA GLU A 44 -23.09 -15.29 8.99
C GLU A 44 -22.03 -15.28 7.88
N ALA A 45 -22.44 -15.12 6.62
CA ALA A 45 -21.52 -15.00 5.50
C ALA A 45 -20.67 -13.71 5.55
N ALA A 46 -21.24 -12.59 6.03
CA ALA A 46 -20.50 -11.34 6.22
C ALA A 46 -19.48 -11.46 7.36
N GLU A 47 -19.89 -12.02 8.50
CA GLU A 47 -19.00 -12.30 9.64
C GLU A 47 -17.88 -13.27 9.25
N GLU A 48 -18.17 -14.29 8.44
CA GLU A 48 -17.15 -15.21 7.93
C GLU A 48 -16.16 -14.50 7.00
N ARG A 49 -16.64 -13.62 6.12
CA ARG A 49 -15.77 -12.82 5.25
C ARG A 49 -14.87 -11.90 6.08
N GLU A 50 -15.43 -11.19 7.05
CA GLU A 50 -14.65 -10.34 7.96
C GLU A 50 -13.63 -11.15 8.78
N ARG A 51 -14.01 -12.34 9.27
CA ARG A 51 -13.10 -13.23 9.98
C ARG A 51 -11.95 -13.67 9.08
N ARG A 52 -12.24 -14.12 7.86
CA ARG A 52 -11.21 -14.51 6.87
C ARG A 52 -10.29 -13.35 6.51
N GLU A 53 -10.82 -12.15 6.35
CA GLU A 53 -10.02 -10.95 6.09
C GLU A 53 -9.14 -10.58 7.29
N ARG A 54 -9.67 -10.67 8.50
CA ARG A 54 -8.91 -10.45 9.74
C ARG A 54 -7.80 -11.47 9.91
N GLU A 55 -8.11 -12.76 9.77
CA GLU A 55 -7.11 -13.85 9.83
C GLU A 55 -6.03 -13.65 8.76
N ARG A 56 -6.41 -13.27 7.54
CA ARG A 56 -5.45 -12.96 6.47
C ARG A 56 -4.58 -11.77 6.84
N ARG A 57 -5.17 -10.71 7.38
CA ARG A 57 -4.44 -9.50 7.81
C ARG A 57 -3.47 -9.81 8.94
N GLU A 58 -3.92 -10.55 9.95
CA GLU A 58 -3.08 -10.98 11.09
C GLU A 58 -1.96 -11.93 10.64
N ALA A 59 -2.24 -12.86 9.72
CA ALA A 59 -1.22 -13.74 9.15
C ALA A 59 -0.16 -12.97 8.36
N VAL A 60 -0.59 -11.99 7.55
CA VAL A 60 0.32 -11.06 6.86
C VAL A 60 1.12 -10.25 7.88
N GLU A 61 0.48 -9.71 8.92
CA GLU A 61 1.16 -8.91 9.95
C GLU A 61 2.21 -9.73 10.72
N ARG A 62 1.91 -10.98 11.09
CA ARG A 62 2.88 -11.89 11.72
C ARG A 62 4.05 -12.20 10.79
N LEU A 63 3.78 -12.53 9.53
CA LEU A 63 4.83 -12.75 8.53
C LEU A 63 5.70 -11.49 8.37
N MET A 64 5.09 -10.31 8.36
CA MET A 64 5.81 -9.04 8.28
C MET A 64 6.65 -8.75 9.54
N HIS A 65 6.18 -9.13 10.73
CA HIS A 65 6.95 -8.98 11.95
C HIS A 65 8.25 -9.82 11.93
N ASP A 66 8.16 -11.07 11.47
CA ASP A 66 9.32 -11.98 11.38
C ASP A 66 10.29 -11.55 10.28
N LEU A 67 9.76 -11.02 9.18
CA LEU A 67 10.56 -10.41 8.12
C LEU A 67 11.18 -9.08 8.56
N ALA A 68 10.53 -8.29 9.43
CA ALA A 68 10.98 -6.94 9.78
C ALA A 68 12.27 -6.84 10.61
N ASN A 69 12.98 -7.93 10.91
CA ASN A 69 14.33 -7.86 11.50
C ASN A 69 15.25 -8.97 10.97
N PRO A 70 15.64 -8.94 9.69
CA PRO A 70 16.62 -9.86 9.16
C PRO A 70 17.97 -9.46 9.72
N VAL A 71 18.67 -10.44 10.24
CA VAL A 71 20.09 -10.30 10.54
C VAL A 71 20.80 -10.21 9.20
N ILE A 72 21.07 -8.98 8.73
CA ILE A 72 21.92 -8.77 7.56
C ILE A 72 23.36 -9.07 7.98
N SER A 73 23.96 -10.10 7.41
CA SER A 73 25.34 -10.45 7.70
C SER A 73 26.31 -9.45 7.05
N GLU A 74 27.55 -9.38 7.55
CA GLU A 74 28.59 -8.59 6.90
C GLU A 74 28.88 -9.09 5.47
N GLU A 75 28.70 -10.38 5.22
CA GLU A 75 28.84 -10.99 3.91
C GLU A 75 27.77 -10.50 2.94
N ASP A 76 26.50 -10.44 3.37
CA ASP A 76 25.39 -9.89 2.58
C ASP A 76 25.65 -8.41 2.22
N ILE A 77 26.15 -7.62 3.17
CA ILE A 77 26.51 -6.21 2.93
C ILE A 77 27.65 -6.12 1.92
N SER A 78 28.67 -6.97 2.05
CA SER A 78 29.83 -7.02 1.17
C SER A 78 29.44 -7.39 -0.26
N GLU A 79 28.61 -8.42 -0.43
CA GLU A 79 28.04 -8.83 -1.71
C GLU A 79 27.17 -7.74 -2.34
N ALA A 80 26.27 -7.16 -1.55
CA ALA A 80 25.41 -6.09 -2.03
C ALA A 80 26.23 -4.86 -2.44
N ARG A 81 27.26 -4.47 -1.67
CA ARG A 81 28.18 -3.38 -2.03
C ARG A 81 28.91 -3.64 -3.34
N ARG A 82 29.35 -4.88 -3.59
CA ARG A 82 29.92 -5.28 -4.89
C ARG A 82 28.88 -5.13 -6.01
N ALA A 83 27.66 -5.63 -5.80
CA ALA A 83 26.59 -5.59 -6.79
C ALA A 83 26.15 -4.17 -7.17
N ILE A 84 26.12 -3.24 -6.21
CA ILE A 84 25.74 -1.84 -6.48
C ILE A 84 26.89 -0.99 -7.00
N GLY A 85 28.12 -1.53 -7.12
CA GLY A 85 29.30 -0.74 -7.46
C GLY A 85 29.56 0.37 -6.43
N TYR A 86 29.51 0.00 -5.14
CA TYR A 86 29.81 0.88 -4.00
C TYR A 86 31.22 1.45 -4.13
N GLU A 87 31.37 2.76 -3.93
CA GLU A 87 32.65 3.45 -4.03
C GLU A 87 33.27 3.63 -2.62
N PRO A 88 34.36 2.93 -2.28
CA PRO A 88 35.05 3.11 -1.02
C PRO A 88 35.68 4.50 -0.95
N GLY A 89 35.46 5.22 0.15
CA GLY A 89 35.98 6.59 0.33
C GLY A 89 35.05 7.70 -0.15
N ALA A 90 33.93 7.34 -0.78
CA ALA A 90 32.81 8.26 -1.04
C ALA A 90 31.61 7.96 -0.12
N ARG A 91 30.69 8.92 -0.04
CA ARG A 91 29.36 8.79 0.57
C ARG A 91 28.39 8.31 -0.50
N ASN A 92 27.95 7.07 -0.37
CA ASN A 92 27.06 6.40 -1.31
C ASN A 92 25.60 6.61 -0.86
N ILE A 93 24.87 7.46 -1.58
CA ILE A 93 23.52 7.93 -1.21
C ILE A 93 22.52 7.47 -2.26
N VAL A 94 21.48 6.75 -1.83
CA VAL A 94 20.44 6.25 -2.71
C VAL A 94 19.12 6.98 -2.54
N PHE A 95 18.45 7.29 -3.64
CA PHE A 95 17.08 7.80 -3.67
C PHE A 95 16.12 6.65 -3.97
N ALA A 96 15.14 6.45 -3.10
CA ALA A 96 14.13 5.40 -3.22
C ALA A 96 12.74 5.99 -3.06
N GLY A 97 11.76 5.44 -3.78
CA GLY A 97 10.42 6.00 -3.83
C GLY A 97 9.63 5.43 -4.99
N ASN A 98 8.35 5.76 -5.06
CA ASN A 98 7.47 5.28 -6.13
C ASN A 98 7.92 5.78 -7.51
N LEU A 99 7.38 5.14 -8.55
CA LEU A 99 7.48 5.67 -9.91
C LEU A 99 6.90 7.09 -9.98
N ASN A 100 7.55 7.97 -10.75
CA ASN A 100 7.19 9.40 -10.88
C ASN A 100 7.27 10.22 -9.59
N ALA A 101 7.93 9.73 -8.52
CA ALA A 101 8.14 10.51 -7.30
C ALA A 101 9.13 11.69 -7.48
N GLY A 102 9.81 11.80 -8.64
CA GLY A 102 10.77 12.88 -8.90
C GLY A 102 12.20 12.59 -8.40
N LYS A 103 12.57 11.32 -8.21
CA LYS A 103 13.90 10.89 -7.73
C LYS A 103 15.03 11.39 -8.64
N SER A 104 14.94 11.09 -9.93
CA SER A 104 15.93 11.48 -10.94
C SER A 104 16.01 13.00 -11.09
N SER A 105 14.87 13.69 -11.03
CA SER A 105 14.81 15.16 -11.04
C SER A 105 15.55 15.77 -9.84
N MET A 106 15.39 15.17 -8.65
CA MET A 106 16.08 15.62 -7.45
C MET A 106 17.59 15.37 -7.54
N ILE A 107 18.03 14.22 -8.06
CA ILE A 107 19.45 13.93 -8.31
C ILE A 107 20.05 14.98 -9.23
N ASN A 108 19.39 15.33 -10.34
CA ASN A 108 19.88 16.36 -11.26
C ASN A 108 19.93 17.74 -10.63
N ALA A 109 18.93 18.10 -9.82
CA ALA A 109 18.92 19.38 -9.11
C ALA A 109 20.11 19.49 -8.15
N ILE A 110 20.41 18.43 -7.38
CA ILE A 110 21.55 18.39 -6.45
C ILE A 110 22.88 18.46 -7.21
N ARG A 111 22.99 17.75 -8.34
CA ARG A 111 24.19 17.70 -9.18
C ARG A 111 24.33 18.90 -10.13
N ASN A 112 23.36 19.83 -10.11
CA ASN A 112 23.25 20.94 -11.05
C ASN A 112 23.38 20.49 -12.52
N ARG A 113 22.51 19.56 -12.92
CA ARG A 113 22.47 18.96 -14.26
C ARG A 113 21.24 19.36 -15.05
N THR A 114 21.46 19.53 -16.35
CA THR A 114 20.45 19.85 -17.36
C THR A 114 20.39 18.72 -18.37
N SER A 115 19.29 18.63 -19.13
CA SER A 115 19.10 17.57 -20.13
C SER A 115 20.11 17.59 -21.29
N GLN A 116 21.00 18.59 -21.33
CA GLN A 116 22.09 18.71 -22.29
C GLN A 116 23.39 18.05 -21.80
N ASP A 117 23.48 17.72 -20.52
CA ASP A 117 24.65 17.08 -19.94
C ASP A 117 24.62 15.57 -20.19
N ASP A 118 25.75 14.99 -20.59
CA ASP A 118 25.90 13.56 -20.92
C ASP A 118 25.57 12.63 -19.73
N ASP A 119 25.69 13.13 -18.51
CA ASP A 119 25.45 12.40 -17.26
C ASP A 119 24.13 12.80 -16.57
N TYR A 120 23.20 13.44 -17.30
CA TYR A 120 21.86 13.76 -16.82
C TYR A 120 21.06 12.50 -16.49
N ALA A 121 20.45 12.46 -15.29
CA ALA A 121 19.56 11.38 -14.91
C ALA A 121 18.22 11.53 -15.66
N PRO A 122 17.79 10.57 -16.50
CA PRO A 122 16.57 10.70 -17.28
C PRO A 122 15.31 10.91 -16.41
N THR A 123 14.37 11.74 -16.85
CA THR A 123 13.14 12.09 -16.11
C THR A 123 11.89 11.94 -16.99
N GLY A 124 10.73 11.57 -16.42
CA GLY A 124 9.42 11.60 -17.11
C GLY A 124 8.89 10.22 -17.51
N ALA A 125 8.10 10.11 -18.59
CA ALA A 125 7.56 8.83 -19.07
C ALA A 125 8.64 7.81 -19.52
N SER A 126 9.89 8.27 -19.65
CA SER A 126 11.08 7.47 -19.85
C SER A 126 11.71 6.95 -18.55
N GLU A 127 11.17 7.30 -17.37
CA GLU A 127 11.53 6.77 -16.03
C GLU A 127 11.08 5.31 -15.87
N VAL A 128 11.10 4.54 -16.97
CA VAL A 128 11.02 3.08 -16.96
C VAL A 128 12.43 2.56 -16.71
N THR A 129 13.03 3.00 -15.62
CA THR A 129 14.40 2.65 -15.27
C THR A 129 14.43 1.16 -14.95
N LEU A 130 14.85 0.35 -15.91
CA LEU A 130 14.89 -1.11 -15.80
C LEU A 130 15.97 -1.56 -14.80
N GLU A 131 17.02 -0.76 -14.64
CA GLU A 131 18.17 -1.02 -13.79
C GLU A 131 18.49 0.19 -12.92
N ARG A 132 19.14 -0.04 -11.77
CA ARG A 132 19.64 1.02 -10.89
C ARG A 132 20.76 1.79 -11.60
N HIS A 133 20.76 3.13 -11.52
CA HIS A 133 21.84 3.96 -12.06
C HIS A 133 22.69 4.61 -10.97
N ARG A 134 23.97 4.79 -11.30
CA ARG A 134 25.00 5.39 -10.45
C ARG A 134 25.50 6.68 -11.09
N TYR A 135 25.54 7.74 -10.29
CA TYR A 135 25.89 9.09 -10.69
C TYR A 135 26.96 9.66 -9.74
N PRO A 136 28.26 9.48 -10.04
CA PRO A 136 29.32 10.17 -9.31
C PRO A 136 29.13 11.69 -9.39
N ASP A 137 29.39 12.40 -8.28
CA ASP A 137 29.27 13.85 -8.24
C ASP A 137 30.59 14.52 -8.66
N PRO A 138 30.60 15.29 -9.76
CA PRO A 138 31.79 16.01 -10.19
C PRO A 138 32.01 17.34 -9.43
N ILE A 139 30.99 17.84 -8.73
CA ILE A 139 31.00 19.12 -8.02
C ILE A 139 31.31 18.89 -6.53
N HIS A 140 30.66 17.90 -5.92
CA HIS A 140 30.87 17.52 -4.52
C HIS A 140 31.76 16.29 -4.44
N ALA A 141 33.08 16.52 -4.39
CA ALA A 141 34.06 15.44 -4.27
C ALA A 141 33.71 14.51 -3.10
N GLY A 142 33.69 13.20 -3.36
CA GLY A 142 33.38 12.18 -2.36
C GLY A 142 31.90 11.87 -2.19
N PHE A 143 31.02 12.22 -3.13
CA PHE A 143 29.62 11.77 -3.16
C PHE A 143 29.30 10.94 -4.41
N VAL A 144 28.49 9.90 -4.22
CA VAL A 144 27.93 9.09 -5.30
C VAL A 144 26.44 8.96 -5.08
N TRP A 145 25.67 9.39 -6.08
CA TRP A 145 24.22 9.36 -6.05
C TRP A 145 23.69 8.14 -6.81
N TYR A 146 22.71 7.48 -6.23
CA TYR A 146 22.10 6.30 -6.82
C TYR A 146 20.61 6.54 -7.03
N ASP A 147 20.16 6.26 -8.24
CA ASP A 147 18.75 6.28 -8.58
C ASP A 147 18.22 4.84 -8.63
N THR A 148 17.20 4.56 -7.84
CA THR A 148 16.56 3.24 -7.83
C THR A 148 15.33 3.26 -8.71
N ARG A 149 15.01 2.10 -9.28
CA ARG A 149 13.75 1.91 -9.97
C ARG A 149 12.60 2.28 -9.04
N GLY A 150 11.67 3.08 -9.54
CA GLY A 150 10.42 3.32 -8.84
C GLY A 150 9.64 2.02 -8.71
N SER A 151 9.32 1.59 -7.49
CA SER A 151 8.35 0.52 -7.30
C SER A 151 7.00 0.97 -7.84
N GLY A 152 6.41 0.18 -8.73
CA GLY A 152 5.02 0.35 -9.10
C GLY A 152 4.11 0.18 -7.88
N THR A 153 2.83 0.51 -8.04
CA THR A 153 1.75 0.41 -7.04
C THR A 153 1.43 -1.01 -6.57
N GLU A 154 2.33 -1.99 -6.77
CA GLU A 154 2.18 -3.30 -6.17
C GLU A 154 2.50 -3.20 -4.69
N SER A 155 1.63 -3.81 -3.88
CA SER A 155 1.64 -3.84 -2.41
C SER A 155 2.79 -4.69 -1.86
N VAL A 156 4.01 -4.46 -2.36
CA VAL A 156 5.25 -4.96 -1.77
C VAL A 156 5.47 -4.15 -0.50
N THR A 157 5.62 -4.83 0.62
CA THR A 157 5.87 -4.14 1.89
C THR A 157 7.19 -3.39 1.82
N ALA A 158 7.26 -2.24 2.51
CA ALA A 158 8.46 -1.38 2.53
C ALA A 158 9.73 -2.17 2.87
N PHE A 159 9.58 -3.23 3.67
CA PHE A 159 10.59 -4.20 3.98
C PHE A 159 11.11 -4.99 2.75
N ASN A 160 10.23 -5.65 1.99
CA ASN A 160 10.63 -6.41 0.79
C ASN A 160 11.28 -5.49 -0.25
N HIS A 161 10.79 -4.26 -0.36
CA HIS A 161 11.40 -3.23 -1.19
C HIS A 161 12.83 -2.89 -0.73
N TYR A 162 13.04 -2.71 0.58
CA TYR A 162 14.36 -2.42 1.16
C TYR A 162 15.39 -3.54 0.89
N TYR A 163 14.99 -4.80 1.00
CA TYR A 163 15.86 -5.95 0.76
C TYR A 163 16.11 -6.20 -0.73
N SER A 164 15.04 -6.23 -1.54
CA SER A 164 15.17 -6.47 -2.98
C SER A 164 16.00 -5.40 -3.68
N GLN A 165 15.91 -4.14 -3.23
CA GLN A 165 16.72 -3.05 -3.73
C GLN A 165 18.06 -2.88 -3.00
N GLN A 166 18.41 -3.79 -2.09
CA GLN A 166 19.69 -3.80 -1.37
C GLN A 166 20.00 -2.47 -0.69
N LEU A 167 18.97 -1.78 -0.16
CA LEU A 167 19.11 -0.43 0.40
C LEU A 167 20.05 -0.39 1.62
N TYR A 168 20.30 -1.53 2.26
CA TYR A 168 21.27 -1.69 3.34
C TYR A 168 22.73 -1.53 2.92
N ALA A 169 23.05 -1.63 1.62
CA ALA A 169 24.41 -1.51 1.10
C ALA A 169 24.91 -0.05 1.10
N TYR A 170 24.00 0.92 1.10
CA TYR A 170 24.29 2.36 1.04
C TYR A 170 24.65 2.96 2.41
N ASP A 171 25.27 4.13 2.36
CA ASP A 171 25.58 4.91 3.55
C ASP A 171 24.38 5.74 4.01
N LEU A 172 23.56 6.21 3.04
CA LEU A 172 22.33 6.94 3.28
C LEU A 172 21.24 6.54 2.29
N VAL A 173 20.02 6.38 2.80
CA VAL A 173 18.80 6.16 1.99
C VAL A 173 17.90 7.38 2.13
N VAL A 174 17.55 7.98 1.00
CA VAL A 174 16.62 9.11 0.90
C VAL A 174 15.31 8.60 0.32
N LEU A 175 14.25 8.70 1.11
CA LEU A 175 12.90 8.35 0.65
C LEU A 175 12.23 9.57 0.01
N VAL A 176 11.76 9.41 -1.23
CA VAL A 176 11.08 10.43 -2.04
C VAL A 176 9.64 10.01 -2.30
N HIS A 177 8.69 10.91 -2.12
CA HIS A 177 7.27 10.66 -2.37
C HIS A 177 6.56 11.93 -2.90
N ASP A 178 5.50 11.71 -3.69
CA ASP A 178 4.71 12.75 -4.37
C ASP A 178 3.54 13.28 -3.49
N SER A 179 2.90 12.43 -2.68
CA SER A 179 1.85 12.84 -1.74
C SER A 179 1.79 11.97 -0.48
N THR A 180 1.08 12.49 0.53
CA THR A 180 0.91 12.04 1.93
C THR A 180 1.53 10.70 2.33
N LEU A 181 2.52 10.74 3.22
CA LEU A 181 3.04 9.55 3.92
C LEU A 181 1.93 8.95 4.79
N THR A 182 1.35 7.83 4.37
CA THR A 182 0.56 7.00 5.28
C THR A 182 1.50 6.22 6.19
N GLN A 183 1.16 6.18 7.48
CA GLN A 183 1.99 5.65 8.58
C GLN A 183 2.53 4.22 8.34
N VAL A 184 1.89 3.45 7.46
CA VAL A 184 2.31 2.12 6.99
C VAL A 184 3.68 2.14 6.29
N SER A 185 4.05 3.24 5.64
CA SER A 185 5.32 3.38 4.91
C SER A 185 6.53 3.59 5.83
N LEU A 186 6.30 3.98 7.09
CA LEU A 186 7.35 4.29 8.07
C LEU A 186 7.64 3.15 9.06
N MET A 187 6.85 2.08 9.05
CA MET A 187 7.12 0.88 9.85
C MET A 187 8.15 -0.02 9.15
N GLY A 188 9.37 0.46 9.04
CA GLY A 188 10.55 -0.36 8.78
C GLY A 188 11.17 -0.90 10.09
N PRO A 189 12.06 -1.91 10.03
CA PRO A 189 12.84 -2.39 11.16
C PRO A 189 13.37 -1.28 12.08
N LYS A 190 13.32 -1.49 13.40
CA LYS A 190 13.87 -0.56 14.41
C LYS A 190 15.41 -0.41 14.37
N LYS A 191 16.10 -1.07 13.42
CA LYS A 191 17.57 -1.11 13.28
C LYS A 191 18.07 -0.68 11.89
N ILE A 192 17.40 0.24 11.21
CA ILE A 192 17.88 0.76 9.92
C ILE A 192 18.88 1.91 10.16
N LYS A 193 19.92 2.00 9.33
CA LYS A 193 20.79 3.18 9.16
C LYS A 193 19.96 4.48 9.09
N PRO A 194 20.49 5.66 9.44
CA PRO A 194 19.70 6.89 9.50
C PRO A 194 18.94 7.12 8.18
N LEU A 195 17.63 6.96 8.23
CA LEU A 195 16.73 7.17 7.10
C LEU A 195 16.38 8.66 7.09
N THR A 196 16.75 9.39 6.03
CA THR A 196 16.35 10.80 5.90
C THR A 196 15.19 10.88 4.92
N THR A 197 14.02 11.25 5.43
CA THR A 197 12.81 11.45 4.62
C THR A 197 12.83 12.86 4.04
N VAL A 198 12.75 12.99 2.72
CA VAL A 198 12.59 14.29 2.07
C VAL A 198 11.23 14.32 1.39
N LEU A 199 10.36 15.23 1.85
CA LEU A 199 9.05 15.47 1.23
C LEU A 199 9.26 16.38 0.01
N THR A 200 8.91 15.94 -1.19
CA THR A 200 8.89 16.82 -2.38
C THR A 200 7.44 17.10 -2.74
N ASN A 201 6.96 18.31 -2.42
CA ASN A 201 5.71 18.80 -3.00
C ASN A 201 6.02 19.32 -4.41
N LEU A 202 5.15 19.01 -5.37
CA LEU A 202 5.18 19.49 -6.75
C LEU A 202 4.88 21.01 -6.80
N ALA A 203 5.77 21.81 -6.20
CA ALA A 203 5.86 23.27 -6.25
C ALA A 203 7.13 23.71 -5.49
N GLY A 204 8.31 23.43 -6.04
CA GLY A 204 9.54 24.21 -5.80
C GLY A 204 9.91 24.60 -4.36
N SER A 205 9.68 23.77 -3.34
CA SER A 205 10.12 24.05 -1.97
C SER A 205 10.55 22.78 -1.24
N LEU A 206 11.87 22.64 -1.05
CA LEU A 206 12.47 21.61 -0.19
C LEU A 206 12.13 21.91 1.28
N ILE A 207 11.43 21.00 1.95
CA ILE A 207 11.29 21.01 3.41
C ILE A 207 12.13 19.86 3.96
N PHE A 208 13.22 20.20 4.66
CA PHE A 208 14.07 19.23 5.37
C PHE A 208 13.40 18.83 6.69
N GLY A 209 12.92 17.59 6.79
CA GLY A 209 12.42 16.99 8.02
C GLY A 209 13.43 16.03 8.62
N SER A 210 14.16 16.44 9.66
CA SER A 210 15.04 15.56 10.44
C SER A 210 14.20 14.75 11.45
N CYS A 211 13.91 13.48 11.16
CA CYS A 211 13.47 12.54 12.21
C CYS A 211 14.67 12.15 13.08
N ARG A 212 14.88 12.87 14.19
CA ARG A 212 15.74 12.38 15.27
C ARG A 212 15.01 11.22 15.96
N SER A 213 15.52 9.99 15.85
CA SER A 213 15.17 8.96 16.81
C SER A 213 15.82 9.34 18.15
N ALA A 214 14.99 9.52 19.17
CA ALA A 214 15.44 9.64 20.55
C ALA A 214 16.10 8.32 20.97
N ILE A 215 17.18 8.46 21.73
CA ILE A 215 17.99 7.40 22.36
C ILE A 215 17.11 6.49 23.22
#